data_AF-A0A5S4WQJ6-F1
#
_entry.id   AF-A0A5S4WQJ6-F1
#
_cell.length_a   1.000
_cell.length_b   1.000
_cell.length_c   1.000
_cell.angle_alpha   90.00
_cell.angle_beta   90.00
_cell.angle_gamma   90.00
#
_symmetry.space_group_name_H-M   'P 1'
#
loop_
_entity.id
_entity.type
_entity.pdbx_description
1 polymer ?
#
loop_
_entity_poly.entity_id
_entity_poly.type
_entity_poly.pdbx_seq_one_letter_code
_entity_poly.pdbx_strand_id
1 'polypeptide(L)'
;MLHCQGTLMRLALYTGIILAGGYAGLTPALAADPTGDWRVADGVANIRVAQCNGSMWGAVSWEKQPGGRDENNPDVSKKNRPTLGMATLIDMKKTAGAEQWEGQVYNAKDGQMYSATITPVGTDQLEIKGCVLGFLCGGETWTRVGPPIPLSTASATAKGAPKTTGAAPKAAAPGAAAPAPTAAAPKSVTAAKPGQKGAADPVGDICLLPEIAGFAH
;
A
#
# COMPACT_ATOMS: atom_id res chain seq x y z
N MET A 1 54.60 66.80 -34.64
CA MET A 1 53.71 66.57 -35.79
C MET A 1 52.61 65.62 -35.31
N LEU A 2 51.52 66.11 -34.72
CA LEU A 2 50.32 66.67 -35.37
C LEU A 2 49.49 65.61 -36.13
N HIS A 3 48.47 65.11 -35.43
CA HIS A 3 47.14 64.68 -35.86
C HIS A 3 46.95 63.75 -37.08
N CYS A 4 46.20 62.66 -36.86
CA CYS A 4 44.89 62.51 -37.51
C CYS A 4 43.98 61.56 -36.70
N GLN A 5 42.93 62.14 -36.12
CA GLN A 5 41.79 61.42 -35.56
C GLN A 5 40.75 61.15 -36.65
N GLY A 6 40.00 60.07 -36.47
CA GLY A 6 38.62 59.98 -36.91
C GLY A 6 38.36 58.86 -37.90
N THR A 7 37.61 57.84 -37.48
CA THR A 7 36.21 57.68 -37.92
C THR A 7 35.47 56.75 -36.95
N LEU A 8 34.25 57.16 -36.65
CA LEU A 8 33.28 56.56 -35.75
C LEU A 8 32.75 55.20 -36.24
N MET A 9 32.52 54.32 -35.26
CA MET A 9 31.30 53.53 -35.03
C MET A 9 30.74 52.65 -36.16
N ARG A 10 30.87 51.31 -36.02
CA ARG A 10 29.84 50.32 -36.43
C ARG A 10 29.82 49.08 -35.53
N LEU A 11 28.68 48.92 -34.85
CA LEU A 11 27.93 47.70 -34.51
C LEU A 11 28.61 46.49 -33.84
N ALA A 12 28.20 46.29 -32.59
CA ALA A 12 27.76 45.05 -31.94
C ALA A 12 28.12 43.69 -32.57
N LEU A 13 28.85 42.87 -31.81
CA LEU A 13 28.76 41.41 -31.85
C LEU A 13 28.64 40.86 -30.42
N TYR A 14 27.40 40.63 -30.00
CA TYR A 14 27.05 39.74 -28.90
C TYR A 14 26.91 38.33 -29.46
N THR A 15 27.74 37.40 -28.99
CA THR A 15 27.55 35.93 -29.07
C THR A 15 28.51 35.37 -28.03
N GLY A 16 28.11 34.80 -26.90
CA GLY A 16 27.03 33.85 -26.65
C GLY A 16 27.68 32.66 -25.96
N ILE A 17 28.02 32.78 -24.68
CA ILE A 17 28.59 31.67 -23.89
C ILE A 17 27.45 30.66 -23.70
N ILE A 18 27.53 29.56 -24.44
CA ILE A 18 26.62 28.41 -24.30
C ILE A 18 26.93 27.75 -22.96
N LEU A 19 26.07 28.03 -21.97
CA LEU A 19 25.97 27.27 -20.73
C LEU A 19 25.42 25.88 -21.06
N ALA A 20 26.29 24.93 -21.39
CA ALA A 20 25.99 23.50 -21.38
C ALA A 20 25.98 23.01 -19.92
N GLY A 21 25.03 23.49 -19.11
CA GLY A 21 24.77 23.00 -17.77
C GLY A 21 23.91 21.74 -17.83
N GLY A 22 24.49 20.60 -17.45
CA GLY A 22 23.86 19.29 -17.55
C GLY A 22 22.49 19.22 -16.87
N TYR A 23 21.49 18.79 -17.63
CA TYR A 23 20.24 18.26 -17.10
C TYR A 23 20.55 16.94 -16.38
N ALA A 24 20.93 17.02 -15.10
CA ALA A 24 20.83 15.88 -14.21
C ALA A 24 19.32 15.60 -14.03
N GLY A 25 18.84 14.53 -14.67
CA GLY A 25 17.46 14.08 -14.49
C GLY A 25 17.21 13.78 -13.02
N LEU A 26 16.36 14.58 -12.37
CA LEU A 26 15.77 14.21 -11.09
C LEU A 26 14.86 13.01 -11.35
N THR A 27 15.35 11.80 -11.10
CA THR A 27 14.46 10.66 -10.90
C THR A 27 13.72 10.91 -9.58
N PRO A 28 12.38 11.03 -9.58
CA PRO A 28 11.65 11.14 -8.32
C PRO A 28 11.95 9.90 -7.48
N ALA A 29 12.45 10.11 -6.27
CA ALA A 29 12.53 9.04 -5.29
C ALA A 29 11.09 8.63 -4.97
N LEU A 30 10.69 7.44 -5.42
CA LEU A 30 9.40 6.88 -5.03
C LEU A 30 9.47 6.61 -3.52
N ALA A 31 8.62 7.29 -2.75
CA ALA A 31 8.46 7.00 -1.33
C ALA A 31 8.04 5.53 -1.19
N ALA A 32 8.68 4.82 -0.26
CA ALA A 32 8.39 3.42 -0.04
C ALA A 32 7.01 3.25 0.62
N ASP A 33 6.16 2.44 0.01
CA ASP A 33 4.75 2.26 0.40
C ASP A 33 4.62 1.07 1.38
N PRO A 34 4.23 1.29 2.65
CA PRO A 34 4.03 0.23 3.62
C PRO A 34 2.74 -0.57 3.37
N THR A 35 1.86 -0.16 2.46
CA THR A 35 0.60 -0.88 2.21
C THR A 35 0.82 -2.21 1.50
N GLY A 36 -0.10 -3.15 1.70
CA GLY A 36 -0.10 -4.49 1.11
C GLY A 36 -0.06 -5.61 2.14
N ASP A 37 0.08 -6.85 1.68
CA ASP A 37 0.19 -8.02 2.52
C ASP A 37 1.66 -8.33 2.85
N TRP A 38 1.95 -8.55 4.13
CA TRP A 38 3.29 -8.76 4.67
C TRP A 38 3.35 -10.04 5.48
N ARG A 39 4.30 -10.92 5.18
CA ARG A 39 4.55 -12.12 5.95
C ARG A 39 5.43 -11.79 7.14
N VAL A 40 4.98 -12.16 8.34
CA VAL A 40 5.76 -11.98 9.57
C VAL A 40 7.03 -12.83 9.55
N ALA A 41 8.05 -12.48 10.34
CA ALA A 41 9.40 -13.05 10.20
C ALA A 41 9.47 -14.57 10.40
N ASP A 42 8.67 -15.13 11.32
CA ASP A 42 8.58 -16.57 11.55
C ASP A 42 7.65 -17.30 10.55
N GLY A 43 6.99 -16.54 9.68
CA GLY A 43 6.16 -17.03 8.59
C GLY A 43 4.84 -17.68 8.99
N VAL A 44 4.36 -17.45 10.21
CA VAL A 44 3.11 -18.06 10.72
C VAL A 44 1.84 -17.28 10.36
N ALA A 45 1.97 -16.02 9.94
CA ALA A 45 0.86 -15.16 9.57
C ALA A 45 1.25 -14.19 8.43
N ASN A 46 0.23 -13.67 7.75
CA ASN A 46 0.36 -12.47 6.93
C ASN A 46 -0.48 -11.37 7.56
N ILE A 47 0.06 -10.15 7.55
CA ILE A 47 -0.60 -8.93 7.99
C ILE A 47 -0.87 -8.08 6.76
N ARG A 48 -2.13 -7.77 6.51
CA ARG A 48 -2.52 -6.75 5.54
C ARG A 48 -2.38 -5.39 6.18
N VAL A 49 -1.68 -4.48 5.51
CA VAL A 49 -1.47 -3.10 5.94
C VAL A 49 -2.17 -2.16 4.97
N ALA A 50 -2.96 -1.22 5.49
CA ALA A 50 -3.69 -0.22 4.72
C ALA A 50 -3.80 1.09 5.50
N GLN A 51 -4.03 2.18 4.77
CA GLN A 51 -4.34 3.48 5.38
C GLN A 51 -5.84 3.57 5.66
N CYS A 52 -6.21 3.61 6.94
CA CYS A 52 -7.60 3.73 7.40
C CYS A 52 -7.72 4.97 8.29
N ASN A 53 -8.68 5.84 8.01
CA ASN A 53 -8.98 7.03 8.82
C ASN A 53 -7.76 7.94 9.11
N GLY A 54 -6.84 8.07 8.15
CA GLY A 54 -5.66 8.96 8.27
C GLY A 54 -4.43 8.34 8.94
N SER A 55 -4.53 7.11 9.48
CA SER A 55 -3.41 6.35 10.05
C SER A 55 -3.19 5.05 9.28
N MET A 56 -1.99 4.49 9.36
CA MET A 56 -1.73 3.12 8.91
C MET A 56 -2.25 2.12 9.95
N TRP A 57 -2.90 1.07 9.47
CA TRP A 57 -3.42 -0.04 10.25
C TRP A 57 -2.98 -1.35 9.62
N GLY A 58 -2.89 -2.39 10.44
CA GLY A 58 -2.52 -3.72 9.99
C GLY A 58 -3.37 -4.78 10.67
N ALA A 59 -3.93 -5.72 9.92
CA ALA A 59 -4.72 -6.82 10.46
C ALA A 59 -4.28 -8.17 9.89
N VAL A 60 -4.45 -9.24 10.65
CA VAL A 60 -4.11 -10.61 10.21
C VAL A 60 -4.98 -10.99 9.01
N SER A 61 -4.39 -11.14 7.82
CA SER A 61 -5.09 -11.48 6.57
C SER A 61 -5.00 -12.97 6.22
N TRP A 62 -4.03 -13.68 6.80
CA TRP A 62 -3.84 -15.11 6.62
C TRP A 62 -3.07 -15.72 7.79
N GLU A 63 -3.35 -16.99 8.09
CA GLU A 63 -2.70 -17.76 9.14
C GLU A 63 -2.21 -19.09 8.58
N LYS A 64 -1.00 -19.49 8.95
CA LYS A 64 -0.45 -20.81 8.61
C LYS A 64 -1.29 -21.93 9.22
N GLN A 65 -1.82 -21.71 10.42
CA GLN A 65 -2.76 -22.61 11.10
C GLN A 65 -4.04 -21.81 11.38
N PRO A 66 -5.08 -21.96 10.54
CA PRO A 66 -6.32 -21.22 10.69
C PRO A 66 -7.08 -21.56 11.98
N GLY A 67 -7.83 -20.58 12.49
CA GLY A 67 -8.75 -20.79 13.61
C GLY A 67 -8.16 -20.43 14.98
N GLY A 68 -7.05 -19.67 14.98
CA GLY A 68 -6.46 -19.15 16.20
C GLY A 68 -7.41 -18.26 17.01
N ARG A 69 -7.13 -18.19 18.31
CA ARG A 69 -7.87 -17.40 19.30
C ARG A 69 -6.88 -16.58 20.11
N ASP A 70 -7.36 -15.45 20.61
CA ASP A 70 -6.53 -14.52 21.39
C ASP A 70 -6.35 -14.96 22.86
N GLU A 71 -5.93 -16.21 23.08
CA GLU A 71 -5.98 -16.88 24.39
C GLU A 71 -5.15 -16.18 25.48
N ASN A 72 -4.10 -15.47 25.07
CA ASN A 72 -3.18 -14.75 25.95
C ASN A 72 -3.66 -13.33 26.30
N ASN A 73 -4.81 -12.88 25.80
CA ASN A 73 -5.29 -11.54 26.09
C ASN A 73 -5.47 -11.34 27.60
N PRO A 74 -4.92 -10.26 28.20
CA PRO A 74 -5.12 -9.98 29.63
C PRO A 74 -6.60 -9.69 29.97
N ASP A 75 -7.38 -9.20 29.00
CA ASP A 75 -8.82 -9.03 29.12
C ASP A 75 -9.54 -10.34 28.80
N VAL A 76 -10.14 -10.95 29.83
CA VAL A 76 -10.87 -12.22 29.74
C VAL A 76 -11.98 -12.19 28.68
N SER A 77 -12.61 -11.03 28.47
CA SER A 77 -13.69 -10.88 27.48
C SER A 77 -13.20 -11.00 26.03
N LYS A 78 -11.91 -10.79 25.79
CA LYS A 78 -11.28 -10.81 24.46
C LYS A 78 -10.64 -12.15 24.13
N LYS A 79 -10.44 -13.05 25.11
CA LYS A 79 -9.70 -14.31 24.92
C LYS A 79 -10.25 -15.24 23.84
N ASN A 80 -11.54 -15.14 23.53
CA ASN A 80 -12.19 -15.99 22.54
C ASN A 80 -12.37 -15.31 21.16
N ARG A 81 -11.85 -14.09 20.96
CA ARG A 81 -11.93 -13.46 19.64
C ARG A 81 -11.02 -14.18 18.63
N PRO A 82 -11.43 -14.31 17.36
CA PRO A 82 -10.56 -14.85 16.31
C PRO A 82 -9.31 -14.00 16.14
N THR A 83 -8.17 -14.64 15.88
CA THR A 83 -6.93 -13.94 15.51
C THR A 83 -6.94 -13.51 14.04
N LEU A 84 -7.64 -14.24 13.16
CA LEU A 84 -7.88 -13.79 11.79
C LEU A 84 -8.73 -12.51 11.75
N GLY A 85 -8.27 -11.52 10.99
CA GLY A 85 -8.86 -10.19 10.96
C GLY A 85 -8.50 -9.31 12.16
N MET A 86 -7.70 -9.79 13.10
CA MET A 86 -7.35 -9.02 14.28
C MET A 86 -6.34 -7.91 13.97
N ALA A 87 -6.60 -6.70 14.46
CA ALA A 87 -5.68 -5.57 14.38
C ALA A 87 -4.39 -5.86 15.16
N THR A 88 -3.29 -5.83 14.42
CA THR A 88 -1.91 -6.05 14.90
C THR A 88 -1.12 -4.75 14.89
N LEU A 89 -1.19 -3.97 13.80
CA LEU A 89 -0.63 -2.61 13.76
C LEU A 89 -1.78 -1.60 14.00
N ILE A 90 -1.62 -0.76 15.01
CA ILE A 90 -2.70 0.07 15.55
C ILE A 90 -2.28 1.54 15.52
N ASP A 91 -3.11 2.37 14.86
CA ASP A 91 -2.98 3.83 14.77
C ASP A 91 -1.55 4.31 14.42
N MET A 92 -0.93 3.72 13.39
CA MET A 92 0.43 4.05 12.97
C MET A 92 0.44 5.38 12.20
N LYS A 93 0.86 6.46 12.84
CA LYS A 93 0.90 7.82 12.31
C LYS A 93 2.20 8.10 11.60
N LYS A 94 2.13 8.77 10.44
CA LYS A 94 3.33 9.15 9.68
C LYS A 94 4.19 10.12 10.49
N THR A 95 5.47 9.80 10.66
CA THR A 95 6.45 10.71 11.26
C THR A 95 6.83 11.80 10.26
N ALA A 96 6.74 13.06 10.66
CA ALA A 96 7.03 14.19 9.78
C ALA A 96 8.49 14.17 9.31
N GLY A 97 8.71 14.24 8.00
CA GLY A 97 10.05 14.28 7.41
C GLY A 97 10.80 12.94 7.39
N ALA A 98 10.15 11.83 7.73
CA ALA A 98 10.75 10.49 7.72
C ALA A 98 9.85 9.47 7.00
N GLU A 99 10.45 8.45 6.38
CA GLU A 99 9.73 7.29 5.85
C GLU A 99 9.41 6.26 6.94
N GLN A 100 8.82 6.74 8.04
CA GLN A 100 8.51 5.96 9.24
C GLN A 100 7.11 6.31 9.73
N TRP A 101 6.45 5.34 10.37
CA TRP A 101 5.20 5.55 11.09
C TRP A 101 5.33 5.03 12.52
N GLU A 102 4.63 5.68 13.44
CA GLU A 102 4.68 5.43 14.88
C GLU A 102 3.28 5.19 15.45
N GLY A 103 3.15 4.16 16.28
CA GLY A 103 1.88 3.75 16.86
C GLY A 103 2.08 2.61 17.84
N GLN A 104 1.19 1.62 17.78
CA GLN A 104 1.21 0.47 18.69
C GLN A 104 1.16 -0.86 17.92
N VAL A 105 1.81 -1.88 18.46
CA VAL A 105 1.67 -3.27 18.00
C VAL A 105 1.02 -4.12 19.09
N TYR A 106 -0.01 -4.89 18.73
CA TYR A 106 -0.53 -5.96 19.57
C TYR A 106 0.10 -7.30 19.18
N ASN A 107 0.63 -8.05 20.14
CA ASN A 107 1.12 -9.41 19.90
C ASN A 107 0.22 -10.44 20.61
N ALA A 108 -0.58 -11.18 19.84
CA ALA A 108 -1.46 -12.22 20.37
C ALA A 108 -0.73 -13.38 21.06
N LYS A 109 0.57 -13.58 20.77
CA LYS A 109 1.37 -14.67 21.35
C LYS A 109 1.70 -14.44 22.82
N ASP A 110 1.80 -13.19 23.25
CA ASP A 110 2.11 -12.82 24.63
C ASP A 110 1.03 -11.92 25.27
N GLY A 111 0.03 -11.51 24.49
CA GLY A 111 -1.08 -10.68 24.92
C GLY A 111 -0.71 -9.21 25.18
N GLN A 112 0.49 -8.77 24.77
CA GLN A 112 1.02 -7.45 25.10
C GLN A 112 0.84 -6.42 23.98
N MET A 113 0.85 -5.16 24.40
CA MET A 113 0.87 -3.98 23.55
C MET A 113 2.24 -3.31 23.64
N TYR A 114 2.81 -2.93 22.49
CA TYR A 114 4.14 -2.34 22.38
C TYR A 114 4.09 -1.03 21.61
N SER A 115 4.70 0.03 22.15
CA SER A 115 5.02 1.22 21.36
C SER A 115 5.94 0.82 20.24
N ALA A 116 5.57 1.14 19.00
CA ALA A 116 6.23 0.58 17.85
C ALA A 116 6.34 1.54 16.68
N THR A 117 7.32 1.26 15.83
CA THR A 117 7.54 1.94 14.56
C THR A 117 7.51 0.95 13.42
N ILE A 118 7.05 1.41 12.26
CA ILE A 118 7.16 0.67 10.99
C ILE A 118 7.94 1.51 9.98
N THR A 119 8.91 0.87 9.32
CA THR A 119 9.80 1.51 8.35
C THR A 119 9.94 0.63 7.11
N PRO A 120 9.40 1.03 5.95
CA PRO A 120 9.66 0.35 4.69
C PRO A 120 11.15 0.40 4.32
N VAL A 121 11.71 -0.76 3.96
CA VAL A 121 13.11 -0.89 3.52
C VAL A 121 13.11 -1.44 2.11
N GLY A 122 13.31 -0.55 1.13
CA GLY A 122 13.14 -0.91 -0.28
C GLY A 122 11.69 -1.27 -0.61
N THR A 123 11.48 -2.18 -1.57
CA THR A 123 10.15 -2.55 -2.07
C THR A 123 9.50 -3.69 -1.29
N ASP A 124 10.29 -4.59 -0.71
CA ASP A 124 9.82 -5.91 -0.28
C ASP A 124 10.10 -6.23 1.20
N GLN A 125 10.61 -5.26 1.97
CA GLN A 125 10.82 -5.40 3.40
C GLN A 125 10.12 -4.29 4.18
N LEU A 126 9.54 -4.66 5.32
CA LEU A 126 8.95 -3.75 6.28
C LEU A 126 9.57 -4.06 7.64
N GLU A 127 10.34 -3.13 8.17
CA GLU A 127 10.93 -3.26 9.50
C GLU A 127 9.91 -2.83 10.54
N ILE A 128 9.70 -3.68 11.55
CA ILE A 128 8.86 -3.43 12.71
C ILE A 128 9.77 -3.39 13.94
N LYS A 129 9.74 -2.30 14.70
CA LYS A 129 10.47 -2.18 15.97
C LYS A 129 9.48 -1.88 17.08
N GLY A 130 9.46 -2.68 18.13
CA GLY A 130 8.62 -2.49 19.30
C GLY A 130 9.47 -2.35 20.56
N CYS A 131 9.08 -1.47 21.48
CA CYS A 131 9.77 -1.26 22.75
C CYS A 131 8.82 -1.44 23.94
N VAL A 132 9.25 -2.20 24.95
CA VAL A 132 8.60 -2.23 26.26
C VAL A 132 9.13 -1.06 27.08
N LEU A 133 8.22 -0.18 27.53
CA LEU A 133 8.52 0.99 28.37
C LEU A 133 9.61 1.92 27.79
N GLY A 134 9.85 1.89 26.48
CA GLY A 134 10.79 2.77 25.76
C GLY A 134 12.28 2.43 25.86
N PHE A 135 12.68 1.36 26.57
CA PHE A 135 14.10 1.01 26.74
C PHE A 135 14.46 -0.43 26.35
N LEU A 136 13.52 -1.39 26.42
CA LEU A 136 13.73 -2.75 25.92
C LEU A 136 13.09 -2.90 24.56
N CYS A 137 13.88 -2.67 23.52
CA CYS A 137 13.43 -2.72 22.13
C CYS A 137 13.82 -4.02 21.45
N GLY A 138 12.87 -4.62 20.75
CA GLY A 138 13.07 -5.70 19.80
C GLY A 138 12.53 -5.28 18.44
N GLY A 139 12.79 -6.10 17.43
CA GLY A 139 12.22 -5.87 16.11
C GLY A 139 12.26 -7.10 15.25
N GLU A 140 11.47 -7.06 14.19
CA GLU A 140 11.41 -8.07 13.15
C GLU A 140 11.27 -7.41 11.79
N THR A 141 11.72 -8.11 10.75
CA THR A 141 11.56 -7.65 9.37
C THR A 141 10.58 -8.56 8.68
N TRP A 142 9.48 -7.96 8.23
CA TRP A 142 8.45 -8.65 7.45
C TRP A 142 8.78 -8.59 5.98
N THR A 143 8.37 -9.62 5.25
CA THR A 143 8.60 -9.74 3.81
C THR A 143 7.30 -9.60 3.03
N ARG A 144 7.28 -8.84 1.95
CA ARG A 144 6.07 -8.65 1.15
C ARG A 144 5.56 -9.97 0.56
N VAL A 145 4.24 -10.15 0.59
CA VAL A 145 3.53 -11.27 -0.04
C VAL A 145 3.09 -10.85 -1.45
N GLY A 146 3.75 -11.39 -2.46
CA GLY A 146 3.49 -11.06 -3.87
C GLY A 146 4.28 -9.84 -4.36
N PRO A 147 4.37 -9.62 -5.69
CA PRO A 147 5.04 -8.45 -6.23
C PRO A 147 4.33 -7.17 -5.76
N PRO A 148 5.03 -6.03 -5.64
CA PRO A 148 4.40 -4.74 -5.32
C PRO A 148 3.19 -4.54 -6.22
N ILE A 149 2.00 -4.43 -5.62
CA ILE A 149 0.80 -4.07 -6.38
C ILE A 149 1.13 -2.70 -6.98
N PRO A 150 1.18 -2.53 -8.32
CA PRO A 150 1.41 -1.21 -8.88
C PRO A 150 0.32 -0.30 -8.31
N LEU A 151 0.77 0.75 -7.61
CA LEU A 151 -0.01 1.71 -6.83
C LEU A 151 -1.50 1.64 -7.15
N SER A 152 -2.26 1.11 -6.19
CA SER A 152 -3.70 1.00 -6.27
C SER A 152 -4.28 2.28 -6.88
N THR A 153 -5.01 2.15 -7.98
CA THR A 153 -5.63 3.28 -8.70
C THR A 153 -6.55 4.13 -7.80
N ALA A 154 -6.81 3.68 -6.57
CA ALA A 154 -7.46 4.45 -5.50
C ALA A 154 -6.76 5.79 -5.18
N SER A 155 -5.43 5.89 -5.26
CA SER A 155 -4.71 7.15 -4.99
C SER A 155 -4.69 8.10 -6.19
N ALA A 156 -4.97 7.62 -7.40
CA ALA A 156 -5.02 8.44 -8.62
C ALA A 156 -6.35 9.21 -8.76
N THR A 157 -7.43 8.76 -8.12
CA THR A 157 -8.75 9.40 -8.21
C THR A 157 -8.89 10.68 -7.38
N ALA A 158 -7.91 11.00 -6.52
CA ALA A 158 -7.94 12.20 -5.69
C ALA A 158 -7.51 13.49 -6.43
N LYS A 159 -7.10 13.43 -7.71
CA LYS A 159 -6.69 14.62 -8.47
C LYS A 159 -7.25 14.60 -9.90
N GLY A 160 -8.50 15.06 -10.03
CA GLY A 160 -9.08 15.51 -11.30
C GLY A 160 -10.24 14.66 -11.78
N ALA A 161 -11.45 15.02 -11.36
CA ALA A 161 -12.68 14.53 -11.99
C ALA A 161 -13.00 15.38 -13.24
N PRO A 162 -13.11 14.80 -14.45
CA PRO A 162 -13.81 15.44 -15.54
C PRO A 162 -15.32 15.28 -15.32
N LYS A 163 -16.03 16.41 -15.36
CA LYS A 163 -17.49 16.50 -15.25
C LYS A 163 -18.14 15.91 -16.50
N THR A 164 -18.63 14.67 -16.44
CA THR A 164 -19.49 14.10 -17.51
C THR A 164 -20.94 14.09 -17.07
N THR A 165 -21.68 15.07 -17.60
CA THR A 165 -23.13 15.07 -17.70
C THR A 165 -23.60 13.95 -18.62
N GLY A 166 -24.64 13.20 -18.24
CA GLY A 166 -25.56 12.63 -19.22
C GLY A 166 -25.95 11.16 -19.04
N ALA A 167 -27.22 10.99 -18.67
CA ALA A 167 -28.18 9.99 -19.13
C ALA A 167 -27.97 8.50 -18.78
N ALA A 168 -28.80 8.04 -17.84
CA ALA A 168 -29.19 6.65 -17.69
C ALA A 168 -30.07 6.19 -18.87
N PRO A 169 -30.10 4.87 -19.17
CA PRO A 169 -31.36 4.26 -19.59
C PRO A 169 -31.82 3.13 -18.67
N LYS A 170 -33.12 3.24 -18.41
CA LYS A 170 -34.11 2.41 -17.75
C LYS A 170 -34.16 0.94 -18.21
N ALA A 171 -34.47 0.06 -17.25
CA ALA A 171 -34.76 -1.36 -17.42
C ALA A 171 -36.05 -1.65 -18.21
N ALA A 172 -36.07 -2.79 -18.93
CA ALA A 172 -37.28 -3.53 -19.26
C ALA A 172 -36.96 -5.01 -19.60
N ALA A 173 -37.58 -5.92 -18.85
CA ALA A 173 -37.94 -7.30 -19.24
C ALA A 173 -39.49 -7.33 -19.37
N PRO A 174 -40.18 -8.32 -19.99
CA PRO A 174 -39.90 -9.77 -19.93
C PRO A 174 -40.24 -10.59 -21.21
N GLY A 175 -39.94 -11.90 -21.21
CA GLY A 175 -40.56 -12.87 -22.14
C GLY A 175 -39.70 -14.11 -22.45
N ALA A 176 -40.22 -15.30 -22.15
CA ALA A 176 -39.58 -16.61 -22.21
C ALA A 176 -39.64 -17.29 -23.59
N ALA A 177 -38.66 -18.18 -23.89
CA ALA A 177 -38.85 -19.57 -24.37
C ALA A 177 -37.54 -20.13 -25.00
N ALA A 178 -37.16 -21.35 -24.59
CA ALA A 178 -36.14 -22.20 -25.23
C ALA A 178 -36.82 -23.09 -26.31
N PRO A 179 -36.09 -23.79 -27.23
CA PRO A 179 -35.16 -24.88 -26.87
C PRO A 179 -33.83 -24.93 -27.69
N ALA A 180 -32.88 -25.75 -27.21
CA ALA A 180 -31.61 -26.11 -27.86
C ALA A 180 -31.79 -27.33 -28.82
N PRO A 181 -30.74 -28.00 -29.37
CA PRO A 181 -29.29 -27.69 -29.42
C PRO A 181 -28.65 -27.94 -30.82
N THR A 182 -27.37 -27.57 -31.02
CA THR A 182 -26.44 -28.37 -31.85
C THR A 182 -24.98 -28.04 -31.58
N ALA A 183 -24.16 -29.08 -31.70
CA ALA A 183 -22.78 -29.18 -31.29
C ALA A 183 -21.78 -28.49 -32.24
N ALA A 184 -20.67 -28.02 -31.68
CA ALA A 184 -19.41 -27.84 -32.41
C ALA A 184 -18.22 -28.13 -31.49
N ALA A 185 -17.34 -29.01 -31.95
CA ALA A 185 -15.97 -29.23 -31.45
C ALA A 185 -14.99 -28.80 -32.58
N PRO A 186 -13.66 -28.85 -32.38
CA PRO A 186 -12.87 -28.10 -31.41
C PRO A 186 -11.74 -27.31 -32.12
N LYS A 187 -11.20 -26.25 -31.50
CA LYS A 187 -9.88 -25.71 -31.88
C LYS A 187 -9.01 -25.37 -30.67
N SER A 188 -7.87 -26.08 -30.64
CA SER A 188 -6.54 -25.70 -30.14
C SER A 188 -6.41 -25.14 -28.72
N VAL A 189 -5.90 -26.02 -27.86
CA VAL A 189 -5.38 -25.75 -26.53
C VAL A 189 -4.07 -24.95 -26.65
N THR A 190 -4.10 -23.65 -26.31
CA THR A 190 -2.90 -22.96 -25.85
C THR A 190 -2.84 -23.11 -24.34
N ALA A 191 -1.81 -23.80 -23.87
CA ALA A 191 -1.51 -24.01 -22.46
C ALA A 191 -1.32 -22.66 -21.75
N ALA A 192 -2.34 -22.24 -20.98
CA ALA A 192 -2.20 -21.17 -20.02
C ALA A 192 -1.42 -21.69 -18.81
N LYS A 193 -0.28 -21.04 -18.55
CA LYS A 193 0.49 -21.09 -17.31
C LYS A 193 -0.46 -20.99 -16.11
N PRO A 194 -0.28 -21.74 -15.00
CA PRO A 194 -1.25 -21.74 -13.91
C PRO A 194 -1.29 -20.36 -13.28
N GLY A 195 -2.35 -19.60 -13.60
CA GLY A 195 -2.73 -18.42 -12.83
C GLY A 195 -3.04 -18.89 -11.43
N GLN A 196 -2.45 -18.22 -10.44
CA GLN A 196 -2.81 -18.38 -9.04
C GLN A 196 -4.33 -18.21 -8.92
N LYS A 197 -5.02 -19.33 -8.77
CA LYS A 197 -6.39 -19.38 -8.27
C LYS A 197 -6.33 -18.66 -6.94
N GLY A 198 -6.86 -17.45 -6.90
CA GLY A 198 -6.83 -16.58 -5.72
C GLY A 198 -7.14 -17.40 -4.48
N ALA A 199 -6.21 -17.40 -3.53
CA ALA A 199 -6.59 -17.76 -2.17
C ALA A 199 -7.79 -16.87 -1.86
N ALA A 200 -8.92 -17.48 -1.47
CA ALA A 200 -10.05 -16.72 -1.00
C ALA A 200 -9.51 -15.76 0.06
N ASP A 201 -9.64 -14.45 -0.16
CA ASP A 201 -9.23 -13.42 0.76
C ASP A 201 -10.34 -13.32 1.83
N PRO A 202 -10.18 -13.97 2.98
CA PRO A 202 -11.28 -14.13 3.91
C PRO A 202 -11.54 -12.87 4.74
N VAL A 203 -10.60 -11.91 4.71
CA VAL A 203 -10.64 -10.68 5.51
C VAL A 203 -11.08 -9.49 4.67
N GLY A 204 -10.66 -9.41 3.40
CA GLY A 204 -11.04 -8.32 2.51
C GLY A 204 -10.47 -6.97 2.96
N ASP A 205 -11.27 -5.90 2.85
CA ASP A 205 -10.84 -4.56 3.24
C ASP A 205 -10.76 -4.42 4.77
N ILE A 206 -9.53 -4.27 5.27
CA ILE A 206 -9.28 -4.16 6.72
C ILE A 206 -9.87 -2.88 7.31
N CYS A 207 -10.08 -1.83 6.51
CA CYS A 207 -10.65 -0.58 7.01
C CYS A 207 -12.12 -0.72 7.42
N LEU A 208 -12.79 -1.81 7.01
CA LEU A 208 -14.17 -2.13 7.40
C LEU A 208 -14.26 -3.01 8.65
N LEU A 209 -13.13 -3.50 9.17
CA LEU A 209 -13.13 -4.33 10.37
C LEU A 209 -13.61 -3.49 11.56
N PRO A 210 -14.52 -4.01 12.42
CA PRO A 210 -15.13 -3.23 13.48
C PRO A 210 -14.14 -2.54 14.42
N GLU A 211 -13.03 -3.20 14.73
CA GLU A 211 -11.98 -2.65 15.60
C GLU A 211 -11.07 -1.64 14.92
N ILE A 212 -11.15 -1.45 13.60
CA ILE A 212 -10.41 -0.43 12.85
C ILE A 212 -11.34 0.72 12.47
N ALA A 213 -12.54 0.39 11.97
CA ALA A 213 -13.58 1.34 11.61
C ALA A 213 -14.06 2.17 12.81
N GLY A 214 -14.09 1.56 14.01
CA GLY A 214 -14.55 2.21 15.25
C GLY A 214 -13.62 3.30 15.80
N PHE A 215 -12.38 3.44 15.27
CA PHE A 215 -11.42 4.45 15.72
C PHE A 215 -11.56 5.81 15.01
N ALA A 216 -12.71 6.08 14.39
CA ALA A 216 -12.99 7.39 13.81
C ALA A 216 -13.14 8.46 14.90
N HIS A 217 -12.05 9.23 15.10
CA HIS A 217 -11.87 10.52 15.81
C HIS A 217 -12.53 10.71 17.19
#